data_AF-A0A5N0TLB8-F1
#
_entry.id   AF-A0A5N0TLB8-F1
#
_cell.length_a   1.000
_cell.length_b   1.000
_cell.length_c   1.000
_cell.angle_alpha   90.00
_cell.angle_beta   90.00
_cell.angle_gamma   90.00
#
_symmetry.space_group_name_H-M   'P 1'
#
loop_
_entity.id
_entity.type
_entity.pdbx_description
1 polymer ?
#
loop_
_entity_poly.entity_id
_entity_poly.type
_entity_poly.pdbx_seq_one_letter_code
_entity_poly.pdbx_strand_id
1 'polypeptide(L)'
;MGYIKSAALEETGYVVLDRYNKPIDPKEWLDIEYVDWKSSGDTRFAPLASRDGEIECAGFWSGKNPRTDKDGVWIDSQTAIAPTLTARAKEPGANVGRCRIIELQPNTYADCLYNLHQDDNNRLNPDGTGWVVRGFFNLTDDKDSFFVLRENRTDPSGETRIALPAGAQLIIDTQRLWHAATHVGDEPRYCLITSWESGPELDAYIEKYNGVNHTESVYVPQDELDAGQAEQARRLAARAAALAARGQAEVTMMSEA
;
A
#
# COMPACT_ATOMS: atom_id res chain seq x y z
N MET A 1 24.81 6.59 -9.74
CA MET A 1 23.92 6.45 -10.94
C MET A 1 22.52 6.36 -10.37
N GLY A 2 21.53 7.10 -10.87
CA GLY A 2 20.18 7.08 -10.26
C GLY A 2 19.49 5.70 -10.35
N TYR A 3 18.40 5.53 -9.61
CA TYR A 3 17.50 4.39 -9.75
C TYR A 3 16.79 4.38 -11.10
N ILE A 4 16.43 3.19 -11.59
CA ILE A 4 15.51 3.04 -12.73
C ILE A 4 14.09 3.24 -12.21
N LYS A 5 13.35 4.19 -12.77
CA LYS A 5 11.97 4.51 -12.39
C LYS A 5 11.06 4.46 -13.61
N SER A 6 9.79 4.09 -13.42
CA SER A 6 8.78 4.18 -14.47
C SER A 6 8.42 5.64 -14.75
N ALA A 7 8.44 6.03 -16.03
CA ALA A 7 8.06 7.39 -16.44
C ALA A 7 6.58 7.69 -16.15
N ALA A 8 5.71 6.67 -16.14
CA ALA A 8 4.28 6.83 -15.86
C ALA A 8 4.00 7.35 -14.44
N LEU A 9 4.93 7.15 -13.51
CA LEU A 9 4.83 7.59 -12.11
C LEU A 9 5.50 8.95 -11.85
N GLU A 10 6.21 9.52 -12.83
CA GLU A 10 7.07 10.71 -12.59
C GLU A 10 6.25 11.94 -12.18
N GLU A 11 5.13 12.19 -12.84
CA GLU A 11 4.31 13.37 -12.58
C GLU A 11 3.61 13.27 -11.22
N THR A 12 2.76 12.26 -11.04
CA THR A 12 1.82 12.18 -9.92
C THR A 12 2.20 11.16 -8.84
N GLY A 13 3.17 10.29 -9.10
CA GLY A 13 3.57 9.22 -8.19
C GLY A 13 2.61 8.03 -8.15
N TYR A 14 1.56 8.00 -8.98
CA TYR A 14 0.63 6.87 -9.08
C TYR A 14 0.17 6.60 -10.51
N VAL A 15 -0.30 5.37 -10.75
CA VAL A 15 -0.97 4.94 -11.97
C VAL A 15 -2.17 4.08 -11.58
N VAL A 16 -3.31 4.31 -12.22
CA VAL A 16 -4.52 3.47 -12.16
C VAL A 16 -4.60 2.66 -13.43
N LEU A 17 -4.79 1.35 -13.33
CA LEU A 17 -4.91 0.46 -14.47
C LEU A 17 -6.38 0.05 -14.70
N ASP A 18 -6.64 -0.54 -15.87
CA ASP A 18 -7.93 -1.16 -16.17
C ASP A 18 -8.39 -2.11 -15.07
N ARG A 19 -9.67 -2.05 -14.72
CA ARG A 19 -10.24 -2.91 -13.68
C ARG A 19 -10.18 -4.37 -14.10
N TYR A 20 -9.71 -5.22 -13.19
CA TYR A 20 -9.80 -6.66 -13.36
C TYR A 20 -11.25 -7.13 -13.20
N ASN A 21 -11.76 -7.88 -14.17
CA ASN A 21 -13.17 -8.25 -14.26
C ASN A 21 -13.43 -9.76 -14.20
N LYS A 22 -12.40 -10.56 -13.90
CA LYS A 22 -12.56 -12.01 -13.71
C LYS A 22 -12.80 -12.32 -12.24
N PRO A 23 -13.64 -13.32 -11.93
CA PRO A 23 -13.86 -13.75 -10.56
C PRO A 23 -12.57 -14.34 -9.98
N ILE A 24 -12.38 -14.15 -8.67
CA ILE A 24 -11.34 -14.78 -7.86
C ILE A 24 -12.05 -15.45 -6.69
N ASP A 25 -11.65 -16.68 -6.37
CA ASP A 25 -12.25 -17.41 -5.25
C ASP A 25 -11.91 -16.71 -3.92
N PRO A 26 -12.90 -16.28 -3.12
CA PRO A 26 -12.66 -15.67 -1.82
C PRO A 26 -11.80 -16.49 -0.87
N LYS A 27 -11.75 -17.82 -1.04
CA LYS A 27 -10.85 -18.67 -0.25
C LYS A 27 -9.37 -18.28 -0.39
N GLU A 28 -8.97 -17.71 -1.53
CA GLU A 28 -7.59 -17.28 -1.74
C GLU A 28 -7.15 -16.15 -0.79
N TRP A 29 -8.10 -15.43 -0.17
CA TRP A 29 -7.79 -14.41 0.85
C TRP A 29 -8.50 -14.63 2.19
N LEU A 30 -9.50 -15.51 2.28
CA LEU A 30 -10.19 -15.80 3.55
C LEU A 30 -9.60 -17.01 4.29
N ASP A 31 -9.08 -18.01 3.57
CA ASP A 31 -8.61 -19.27 4.17
C ASP A 31 -7.08 -19.30 4.41
N ILE A 32 -6.41 -18.18 4.12
CA ILE A 32 -4.98 -18.00 4.25
C ILE A 32 -4.57 -17.61 5.69
N GLU A 33 -3.35 -17.91 6.12
CA GLU A 33 -2.88 -17.56 7.46
C GLU A 33 -2.53 -16.06 7.56
N TYR A 34 -3.17 -15.38 8.52
CA TYR A 34 -2.94 -13.97 8.84
C TYR A 34 -2.05 -13.80 10.08
N VAL A 35 -1.22 -12.76 10.05
CA VAL A 35 -0.46 -12.25 11.19
C VAL A 35 -0.99 -10.89 11.63
N ASP A 36 -1.02 -10.68 12.95
CA ASP A 36 -1.44 -9.41 13.53
C ASP A 36 -0.39 -8.32 13.32
N TRP A 37 -0.82 -7.13 12.89
CA TRP A 37 0.07 -5.98 12.70
C TRP A 37 -0.07 -4.98 13.84
N LYS A 38 0.95 -4.92 14.68
CA LYS A 38 0.89 -4.23 15.98
C LYS A 38 0.79 -2.70 15.92
N SER A 39 0.96 -2.05 14.77
CA SER A 39 1.09 -0.58 14.69
C SER A 39 -0.11 0.18 14.12
N SER A 40 -1.15 -0.47 13.58
CA SER A 40 -2.31 0.21 12.95
C SER A 40 -3.69 -0.22 13.44
N GLY A 41 -3.80 -0.88 14.59
CA GLY A 41 -5.08 -1.36 15.15
C GLY A 41 -5.34 -2.83 14.81
N ASP A 42 -6.58 -3.18 14.47
CA ASP A 42 -7.04 -4.55 14.15
C ASP A 42 -6.74 -4.97 12.69
N THR A 43 -5.83 -4.26 12.01
CA THR A 43 -5.38 -4.60 10.66
C THR A 43 -4.53 -5.87 10.70
N ARG A 44 -4.82 -6.82 9.82
CA ARG A 44 -4.06 -8.06 9.70
C ARG A 44 -3.49 -8.19 8.29
N PHE A 45 -2.40 -8.93 8.17
CA PHE A 45 -1.81 -9.23 6.87
C PHE A 45 -1.56 -10.73 6.70
N ALA A 46 -1.78 -11.24 5.50
CA ALA A 46 -1.43 -12.60 5.12
C ALA A 46 -0.34 -12.56 4.04
N PRO A 47 0.93 -12.88 4.35
CA PRO A 47 2.00 -12.85 3.37
C PRO A 47 1.88 -14.02 2.38
N LEU A 48 2.09 -13.72 1.10
CA LEU A 48 2.35 -14.68 0.02
C LEU A 48 3.84 -14.79 -0.31
N ALA A 49 4.58 -13.69 -0.14
CA ALA A 49 6.03 -13.65 -0.20
C ALA A 49 6.57 -12.75 0.90
N SER A 50 7.61 -13.23 1.58
CA SER A 50 8.24 -12.56 2.72
C SER A 50 9.77 -12.58 2.58
N ARG A 51 10.50 -12.10 3.59
CA ARG A 51 11.96 -11.97 3.49
C ARG A 51 12.63 -13.32 3.36
N ASP A 52 12.18 -14.26 4.19
CA ASP A 52 12.80 -15.56 4.40
C ASP A 52 11.89 -16.73 4.01
N GLY A 53 10.67 -16.47 3.53
CA GLY A 53 9.68 -17.50 3.17
C GLY A 53 8.85 -17.98 4.36
N GLU A 54 8.92 -17.23 5.47
CA GLU A 54 8.15 -17.47 6.69
C GLU A 54 6.87 -16.63 6.69
N ILE A 55 5.86 -17.06 7.47
CA ILE A 55 4.61 -16.32 7.67
C ILE A 55 4.87 -15.14 8.61
N GLU A 56 5.38 -14.06 8.03
CA GLU A 56 5.76 -12.81 8.71
C GLU A 56 5.58 -11.60 7.77
N CYS A 57 5.54 -10.39 8.33
CA CYS A 57 5.25 -9.16 7.60
C CYS A 57 6.23 -8.01 7.88
N ALA A 58 7.37 -8.30 8.50
CA ALA A 58 8.39 -7.31 8.82
C ALA A 58 9.04 -6.73 7.57
N GLY A 59 9.55 -5.50 7.69
CA GLY A 59 10.34 -4.88 6.63
C GLY A 59 11.61 -5.69 6.34
N PHE A 60 11.97 -5.85 5.07
CA PHE A 60 13.12 -6.66 4.65
C PHE A 60 14.46 -6.10 5.16
N TRP A 61 14.53 -4.80 5.44
CA TRP A 61 15.69 -4.11 6.00
C TRP A 61 15.84 -4.28 7.52
N SER A 62 14.85 -4.88 8.20
CA SER A 62 14.89 -5.14 9.64
C SER A 62 15.54 -6.49 9.95
N GLY A 63 15.71 -6.81 11.25
CA GLY A 63 16.15 -8.14 11.69
C GLY A 63 17.65 -8.42 11.54
N LYS A 64 18.02 -9.72 11.55
CA LYS A 64 19.42 -10.17 11.60
C LYS A 64 20.12 -10.14 10.23
N ASN A 65 19.36 -10.31 9.16
CA ASN A 65 19.85 -10.38 7.78
C ASN A 65 19.08 -9.37 6.91
N PRO A 66 19.38 -8.07 7.04
CA PRO A 66 18.69 -7.04 6.29
C PRO A 66 18.97 -7.17 4.79
N ARG A 67 17.94 -7.00 3.96
CA ARG A 67 18.02 -7.09 2.49
C ARG A 67 17.14 -6.06 1.79
N THR A 68 17.42 -5.85 0.50
CA THR A 68 16.59 -5.08 -0.42
C THR A 68 15.16 -5.60 -0.43
N ASP A 69 14.15 -4.74 -0.63
CA ASP A 69 12.74 -5.14 -0.78
C ASP A 69 12.46 -5.74 -2.17
N LYS A 70 13.28 -6.73 -2.54
CA LYS A 70 13.34 -7.43 -3.83
C LYS A 70 13.58 -8.91 -3.58
N ASP A 71 13.30 -9.75 -4.58
CA ASP A 71 13.51 -11.20 -4.55
C ASP A 71 12.80 -11.92 -3.38
N GLY A 72 11.58 -11.49 -3.06
CA GLY A 72 10.77 -12.06 -1.99
C GLY A 72 10.63 -13.58 -2.14
N VAL A 73 10.75 -14.28 -1.01
CA VAL A 73 10.64 -15.74 -0.98
C VAL A 73 9.17 -16.10 -0.84
N TRP A 74 8.64 -16.80 -1.83
CA TRP A 74 7.25 -17.27 -1.83
C TRP A 74 7.04 -18.31 -0.74
N ILE A 75 5.90 -18.23 -0.08
CA ILE A 75 5.52 -19.13 1.01
C ILE A 75 4.65 -20.23 0.42
N ASP A 76 5.20 -21.44 0.25
CA ASP A 76 4.52 -22.53 -0.47
C ASP A 76 3.14 -22.87 0.11
N SER A 77 2.99 -22.88 1.45
CA SER A 77 1.71 -23.14 2.11
C SER A 77 0.64 -22.11 1.77
N GLN A 78 1.01 -20.83 1.64
CA GLN A 78 0.11 -19.72 1.37
C GLN A 78 -0.22 -19.64 -0.13
N THR A 79 0.80 -19.77 -0.99
CA THR A 79 0.63 -19.70 -2.45
C THR A 79 -0.13 -20.90 -3.03
N ALA A 80 -0.11 -22.05 -2.35
CA ALA A 80 -0.95 -23.19 -2.69
C ALA A 80 -2.45 -22.90 -2.47
N ILE A 81 -2.79 -22.07 -1.47
CA ILE A 81 -4.17 -21.65 -1.18
C ILE A 81 -4.59 -20.52 -2.13
N ALA A 82 -3.65 -19.63 -2.49
CA ALA A 82 -3.90 -18.42 -3.28
C ALA A 82 -3.21 -18.42 -4.67
N PRO A 83 -3.49 -19.40 -5.55
CA PRO A 83 -2.77 -19.53 -6.82
C PRO A 83 -3.06 -18.38 -7.80
N THR A 84 -4.30 -17.87 -7.83
CA THR A 84 -4.67 -16.75 -8.72
C THR A 84 -4.01 -15.47 -8.23
N LEU A 85 -4.06 -15.17 -6.93
CA LEU A 85 -3.42 -13.98 -6.36
C LEU A 85 -1.89 -14.02 -6.55
N THR A 86 -1.29 -15.20 -6.39
CA THR A 86 0.13 -15.40 -6.70
C THR A 86 0.43 -15.12 -8.17
N ALA A 87 -0.42 -15.58 -9.09
CA ALA A 87 -0.29 -15.29 -10.52
C ALA A 87 -0.49 -13.80 -10.83
N ARG A 88 -1.42 -13.10 -10.16
CA ARG A 88 -1.60 -11.65 -10.29
C ARG A 88 -0.34 -10.89 -9.88
N ALA A 89 0.24 -11.25 -8.73
CA ALA A 89 1.45 -10.61 -8.23
C ALA A 89 2.66 -10.81 -9.17
N LYS A 90 2.71 -11.94 -9.89
CA LYS A 90 3.79 -12.25 -10.86
C LYS A 90 3.52 -11.73 -12.27
N GLU A 91 2.29 -11.30 -12.58
CA GLU A 91 1.89 -10.99 -13.96
C GLU A 91 2.76 -9.92 -14.64
N PRO A 92 3.22 -8.85 -13.96
CA PRO A 92 4.07 -7.87 -14.61
C PRO A 92 5.37 -8.44 -15.15
N GLY A 93 5.85 -9.57 -14.62
CA GLY A 93 7.19 -10.09 -14.92
C GLY A 93 8.32 -9.33 -14.21
N ALA A 94 7.99 -8.25 -13.50
CA ALA A 94 8.93 -7.51 -12.65
C ALA A 94 9.37 -8.33 -11.43
N ASN A 95 10.54 -8.00 -10.88
CA ASN A 95 10.99 -8.58 -9.62
C ASN A 95 10.01 -8.24 -8.50
N VAL A 96 9.66 -9.23 -7.69
CA VAL A 96 8.69 -9.12 -6.59
C VAL A 96 9.44 -9.09 -5.27
N GLY A 97 9.15 -8.10 -4.43
CA GLY A 97 9.58 -8.05 -3.02
C GLY A 97 8.54 -8.67 -2.09
N ARG A 98 8.13 -7.91 -1.07
CA ARG A 98 6.96 -8.25 -0.23
C ARG A 98 5.69 -8.43 -1.07
N CYS A 99 4.94 -9.51 -0.81
CA CYS A 99 3.62 -9.72 -1.39
C CYS A 99 2.67 -10.22 -0.30
N ARG A 100 1.57 -9.51 -0.05
CA ARG A 100 0.65 -9.82 1.06
C ARG A 100 -0.77 -9.36 0.80
N ILE A 101 -1.73 -10.06 1.38
CA ILE A 101 -3.09 -9.55 1.51
C ILE A 101 -3.18 -8.70 2.77
N ILE A 102 -3.80 -7.53 2.69
CA ILE A 102 -4.24 -6.74 3.84
C ILE A 102 -5.73 -6.99 4.09
N GLU A 103 -6.09 -7.18 5.35
CA GLU A 103 -7.45 -7.07 5.86
C GLU A 103 -7.56 -5.75 6.64
N LEU A 104 -8.30 -4.80 6.07
CA LEU A 104 -8.55 -3.50 6.67
C LEU A 104 -9.96 -3.47 7.26
N GLN A 105 -10.05 -3.18 8.56
CA GLN A 105 -11.32 -2.98 9.24
C GLN A 105 -11.95 -1.63 8.89
N PRO A 106 -13.28 -1.48 9.04
CA PRO A 106 -13.97 -0.21 8.91
C PRO A 106 -13.27 0.95 9.65
N ASN A 107 -13.19 2.10 8.99
CA ASN A 107 -12.57 3.31 9.52
C ASN A 107 -13.24 4.57 9.01
N THR A 108 -12.80 5.73 9.52
CA THR A 108 -13.24 7.05 9.05
C THR A 108 -12.17 7.73 8.21
N TYR A 109 -12.56 8.77 7.45
CA TYR A 109 -11.59 9.64 6.77
C TYR A 109 -10.56 10.24 7.74
N ALA A 110 -10.97 10.59 8.97
CA ALA A 110 -10.05 11.07 10.02
C ALA A 110 -9.02 10.02 10.43
N ASP A 111 -9.43 8.75 10.55
CA ASP A 111 -8.52 7.65 10.87
C ASP A 111 -7.54 7.41 9.71
N CYS A 112 -8.03 7.46 8.46
CA CYS A 112 -7.20 7.41 7.26
C CYS A 112 -6.14 8.52 7.28
N LEU A 113 -6.52 9.79 7.53
CA LEU A 113 -5.59 10.90 7.59
C LEU A 113 -4.54 10.75 8.70
N TYR A 114 -4.94 10.26 9.88
CA TYR A 114 -4.00 10.01 10.97
C TYR A 114 -2.96 8.93 10.61
N ASN A 115 -3.41 7.90 9.89
CA ASN A 115 -2.63 6.75 9.45
C ASN A 115 -1.82 6.97 8.16
N LEU A 116 -1.91 8.14 7.53
CA LEU A 116 -1.05 8.49 6.38
C LEU A 116 0.42 8.24 6.71
N HIS A 117 1.08 7.46 5.86
CA HIS A 117 2.49 7.12 5.98
C HIS A 117 3.17 7.06 4.61
N GLN A 118 4.50 7.06 4.61
CA GLN A 118 5.35 6.68 3.47
C GLN A 118 6.03 5.37 3.81
N ASP A 119 6.23 4.49 2.84
CA ASP A 119 6.93 3.23 3.03
C ASP A 119 8.44 3.37 2.86
N ASP A 120 9.21 2.53 3.55
CA ASP A 120 10.65 2.43 3.36
C ASP A 120 11.06 1.23 2.49
N ASN A 121 10.70 1.29 1.20
CA ASN A 121 10.90 0.19 0.26
C ASN A 121 12.32 0.13 -0.30
N ASN A 122 13.03 1.27 -0.36
CA ASN A 122 14.26 1.42 -1.14
C ASN A 122 15.51 1.66 -0.28
N ARG A 123 15.43 1.58 1.06
CA ARG A 123 16.56 1.84 1.99
C ARG A 123 17.89 1.21 1.56
N LEU A 124 17.84 -0.05 1.12
CA LEU A 124 19.01 -0.87 0.84
C LEU A 124 19.22 -1.13 -0.66
N ASN A 125 18.38 -0.56 -1.53
CA ASN A 125 18.45 -0.84 -2.95
C ASN A 125 19.71 -0.20 -3.56
N PRO A 126 20.51 -0.95 -4.33
CA PRO A 126 21.70 -0.39 -4.95
C PRO A 126 21.35 0.55 -6.11
N ASP A 127 22.17 1.59 -6.28
CA ASP A 127 22.19 2.46 -7.46
C ASP A 127 22.14 1.65 -8.77
N GLY A 128 21.44 2.17 -9.78
CA GLY A 128 21.32 1.51 -11.09
C GLY A 128 20.36 0.32 -11.14
N THR A 129 19.70 -0.01 -10.03
CA THR A 129 18.59 -0.98 -10.02
C THR A 129 17.23 -0.29 -10.00
N GLY A 130 16.16 -1.05 -10.22
CA GLY A 130 14.81 -0.53 -10.22
C GLY A 130 14.35 -0.03 -8.86
N TRP A 131 13.62 1.08 -8.87
CA TRP A 131 12.92 1.62 -7.71
C TRP A 131 11.72 0.74 -7.37
N VAL A 132 11.58 0.37 -6.11
CA VAL A 132 10.46 -0.44 -5.63
C VAL A 132 9.24 0.45 -5.42
N VAL A 133 8.14 0.08 -6.07
CA VAL A 133 6.81 0.67 -5.96
C VAL A 133 5.81 -0.39 -5.48
N ARG A 134 4.62 0.03 -5.05
CA ARG A 134 3.58 -0.90 -4.58
C ARG A 134 2.43 -1.00 -5.56
N GLY A 135 2.15 -2.22 -5.99
CA GLY A 135 0.89 -2.60 -6.61
C GLY A 135 -0.18 -2.82 -5.54
N PHE A 136 -1.37 -2.28 -5.75
CA PHE A 136 -2.57 -2.55 -4.96
C PHE A 136 -3.62 -3.16 -5.87
N PHE A 137 -4.14 -4.31 -5.49
CA PHE A 137 -5.16 -5.05 -6.23
C PHE A 137 -6.34 -5.34 -5.29
N ASN A 138 -7.42 -4.59 -5.47
CA ASN A 138 -8.55 -4.59 -4.55
C ASN A 138 -9.45 -5.82 -4.75
N LEU A 139 -9.76 -6.55 -3.67
CA LEU A 139 -10.45 -7.85 -3.74
C LEU A 139 -11.95 -7.75 -3.43
N THR A 140 -12.32 -6.93 -2.45
CA THR A 140 -13.71 -6.72 -2.03
C THR A 140 -14.39 -5.59 -2.79
N ASP A 141 -15.69 -5.70 -2.99
CA ASP A 141 -16.48 -4.65 -3.64
C ASP A 141 -17.00 -3.66 -2.60
N ASP A 142 -16.15 -2.72 -2.18
CA ASP A 142 -16.49 -1.67 -1.24
C ASP A 142 -16.70 -0.36 -1.98
N LYS A 143 -17.93 -0.09 -2.39
CA LYS A 143 -18.29 0.99 -3.32
C LYS A 143 -17.86 2.38 -2.86
N ASP A 144 -17.79 2.57 -1.54
CA ASP A 144 -17.50 3.86 -0.92
C ASP A 144 -16.06 3.94 -0.38
N SER A 145 -15.25 2.90 -0.58
CA SER A 145 -13.83 2.92 -0.17
C SER A 145 -12.97 3.61 -1.20
N PHE A 146 -11.97 4.35 -0.70
CA PHE A 146 -11.04 5.06 -1.56
C PHE A 146 -9.65 5.18 -0.92
N PHE A 147 -8.64 5.26 -1.79
CA PHE A 147 -7.25 5.47 -1.42
C PHE A 147 -6.97 6.97 -1.38
N VAL A 148 -6.32 7.44 -0.32
CA VAL A 148 -5.91 8.85 -0.17
C VAL A 148 -4.42 8.95 -0.45
N LEU A 149 -4.04 9.89 -1.32
CA LEU A 149 -2.65 10.19 -1.67
C LEU A 149 -2.35 11.67 -1.43
N ARG A 150 -1.21 11.97 -0.79
CA ARG A 150 -0.69 13.33 -0.61
C ARG A 150 0.82 13.39 -0.80
N GLU A 151 1.32 14.51 -1.33
CA GLU A 151 2.76 14.82 -1.32
C GLU A 151 3.24 15.27 0.07
N ASN A 152 2.32 15.83 0.87
CA ASN A 152 2.57 16.27 2.24
C ASN A 152 1.52 15.66 3.18
N ARG A 153 1.97 15.09 4.30
CA ARG A 153 1.10 14.44 5.28
C ARG A 153 -0.04 15.33 5.79
N THR A 154 0.28 16.59 6.09
CA THR A 154 -0.59 17.50 6.85
C THR A 154 -1.16 18.64 6.01
N ASP A 155 -0.60 18.90 4.84
CA ASP A 155 -1.16 19.84 3.88
C ASP A 155 -2.07 19.08 2.89
N PRO A 156 -3.40 19.31 2.91
CA PRO A 156 -4.33 18.63 2.01
C PRO A 156 -4.26 19.16 0.57
N SER A 157 -3.48 20.22 0.29
CA SER A 157 -3.33 20.75 -1.06
C SER A 157 -2.79 19.68 -2.02
N GLY A 158 -3.55 19.41 -3.08
CA GLY A 158 -3.19 18.38 -4.07
C GLY A 158 -3.53 16.95 -3.66
N GLU A 159 -4.34 16.74 -2.61
CA GLU A 159 -4.85 15.42 -2.27
C GLU A 159 -5.57 14.77 -3.47
N THR A 160 -5.23 13.52 -3.75
CA THR A 160 -5.95 12.67 -4.71
C THR A 160 -6.66 11.54 -3.98
N ARG A 161 -7.92 11.28 -4.34
CA ARG A 161 -8.74 10.20 -3.78
C ARG A 161 -9.15 9.22 -4.86
N ILE A 162 -8.64 7.99 -4.82
CA ILE A 162 -8.85 6.99 -5.88
C ILE A 162 -9.86 5.94 -5.40
N ALA A 163 -10.96 5.75 -6.14
CA ALA A 163 -11.96 4.74 -5.81
C ALA A 163 -11.39 3.32 -5.79
N LEU A 164 -11.87 2.48 -4.88
CA LEU A 164 -11.41 1.09 -4.70
C LEU A 164 -12.56 0.08 -4.86
N PRO A 165 -13.23 0.00 -6.03
CA PRO A 165 -14.15 -1.10 -6.31
C PRO A 165 -13.41 -2.43 -6.45
N ALA A 166 -14.13 -3.57 -6.41
CA ALA A 166 -13.51 -4.87 -6.66
C ALA A 166 -12.80 -4.91 -8.01
N GLY A 167 -11.57 -5.43 -8.00
CA GLY A 167 -10.69 -5.51 -9.17
C GLY A 167 -9.98 -4.21 -9.54
N ALA A 168 -10.12 -3.13 -8.75
CA ALA A 168 -9.30 -1.93 -8.94
C ALA A 168 -7.81 -2.26 -8.80
N GLN A 169 -6.99 -1.70 -9.69
CA GLN A 169 -5.55 -1.96 -9.77
C GLN A 169 -4.79 -0.63 -9.77
N LEU A 170 -3.94 -0.42 -8.78
CA LEU A 170 -3.13 0.79 -8.62
C LEU A 170 -1.65 0.42 -8.55
N ILE A 171 -0.79 1.30 -9.05
CA ILE A 171 0.65 1.25 -8.81
C ILE A 171 1.05 2.60 -8.22
N ILE A 172 1.68 2.60 -7.05
CA ILE A 172 1.96 3.83 -6.29
C ILE A 172 3.43 3.82 -5.86
N ASP A 173 4.12 4.94 -6.05
CA ASP A 173 5.39 5.22 -5.40
C ASP A 173 5.14 5.56 -3.92
N THR A 174 4.92 4.54 -3.10
CA THR A 174 4.55 4.69 -1.68
C THR A 174 5.68 5.23 -0.82
N GLN A 175 6.90 5.28 -1.34
CA GLN A 175 8.02 5.95 -0.68
C GLN A 175 8.06 7.46 -0.97
N ARG A 176 7.51 7.89 -2.11
CA ARG A 176 7.26 9.32 -2.41
C ARG A 176 5.99 9.82 -1.72
N LEU A 177 4.89 9.11 -1.87
CA LEU A 177 3.57 9.62 -1.47
C LEU A 177 3.17 9.17 -0.07
N TRP A 178 2.60 10.10 0.68
CA TRP A 178 1.83 9.80 1.88
C TRP A 178 0.53 9.13 1.47
N HIS A 179 0.24 7.99 2.08
CA HIS A 179 -0.90 7.20 1.65
C HIS A 179 -1.57 6.41 2.77
N ALA A 180 -2.86 6.16 2.60
CA ALA A 180 -3.71 5.32 3.43
C ALA A 180 -5.05 5.08 2.70
N ALA A 181 -5.86 4.13 3.19
CA ALA A 181 -7.19 3.87 2.64
C ALA A 181 -8.29 4.28 3.64
N THR A 182 -9.31 4.96 3.12
CA THR A 182 -10.59 5.17 3.80
C THR A 182 -11.52 4.02 3.43
N HIS A 183 -12.15 3.41 4.43
CA HIS A 183 -13.05 2.27 4.27
C HIS A 183 -14.24 2.42 5.22
N VAL A 184 -15.33 2.96 4.69
CA VAL A 184 -16.56 3.27 5.44
C VAL A 184 -17.59 2.13 5.45
N GLY A 185 -17.22 0.95 4.93
CA GLY A 185 -18.07 -0.24 4.94
C GLY A 185 -18.28 -0.80 6.36
N ASP A 186 -19.10 -1.83 6.49
CA ASP A 186 -19.37 -2.53 7.75
C ASP A 186 -18.67 -3.90 7.86
N GLU A 187 -18.10 -4.39 6.77
CA GLU A 187 -17.35 -5.65 6.67
C GLU A 187 -15.88 -5.39 6.30
N PRO A 188 -14.93 -6.28 6.63
CA PRO A 188 -13.52 -6.07 6.31
C PRO A 188 -13.24 -5.95 4.80
N ARG A 189 -12.41 -4.98 4.44
CA ARG A 189 -11.89 -4.81 3.08
C ARG A 189 -10.61 -5.61 2.87
N TYR A 190 -10.53 -6.33 1.75
CA TYR A 190 -9.33 -7.09 1.37
C TYR A 190 -8.63 -6.52 0.14
N CYS A 191 -7.30 -6.49 0.16
CA CYS A 191 -6.49 -6.04 -0.97
C CYS A 191 -5.17 -6.80 -1.02
N LEU A 192 -4.76 -7.24 -2.20
CA LEU A 192 -3.42 -7.76 -2.44
C LEU A 192 -2.48 -6.56 -2.65
N ILE A 193 -1.38 -6.53 -1.90
CA ILE A 193 -0.32 -5.53 -1.97
C ILE A 193 0.96 -6.24 -2.43
N THR A 194 1.63 -5.71 -3.45
CA THR A 194 2.84 -6.31 -4.01
C THR A 194 3.92 -5.26 -4.24
N SER A 195 5.13 -5.47 -3.71
CA SER A 195 6.32 -4.71 -4.11
C SER A 195 6.77 -5.16 -5.48
N TRP A 196 6.87 -4.22 -6.42
CA TRP A 196 7.44 -4.43 -7.74
C TRP A 196 8.65 -3.55 -7.96
N GLU A 197 9.71 -4.14 -8.51
CA GLU A 197 10.84 -3.39 -9.03
C GLU A 197 10.48 -2.69 -10.35
N SER A 198 10.69 -1.39 -10.42
CA SER A 198 10.52 -0.62 -11.66
C SER A 198 11.50 -1.08 -12.74
N GLY A 199 11.02 -1.20 -13.97
CA GLY A 199 11.80 -1.64 -15.12
C GLY A 199 10.91 -1.86 -16.33
N PRO A 200 11.49 -2.29 -17.47
CA PRO A 200 10.75 -2.48 -18.73
C PRO A 200 9.54 -3.42 -18.61
N GLU A 201 9.62 -4.43 -17.75
CA GLU A 201 8.54 -5.38 -17.48
C GLU A 201 7.34 -4.69 -16.81
N LEU A 202 7.58 -3.84 -15.82
CA LEU A 202 6.53 -3.07 -15.15
C LEU A 202 5.91 -2.03 -16.09
N ASP A 203 6.73 -1.38 -16.91
CA ASP A 203 6.25 -0.42 -17.91
C ASP A 203 5.35 -1.08 -18.96
N ALA A 204 5.74 -2.27 -19.45
CA ALA A 204 4.92 -3.07 -20.36
C ALA A 204 3.60 -3.52 -19.71
N TYR A 205 3.60 -3.80 -18.40
CA TYR A 205 2.39 -4.12 -17.65
C TYR A 205 1.45 -2.90 -17.53
N ILE A 206 2.00 -1.72 -17.25
CA ILE A 206 1.25 -0.45 -17.22
C ILE A 206 0.61 -0.18 -18.58
N GLU A 207 1.37 -0.32 -19.67
CA GLU A 207 0.86 -0.13 -21.04
C GLU A 207 -0.24 -1.15 -21.38
N LYS A 208 -0.01 -2.43 -21.09
CA LYS A 208 -0.97 -3.52 -21.35
C LYS A 208 -2.35 -3.27 -20.73
N TYR A 209 -2.40 -2.60 -19.58
CA TYR A 209 -3.62 -2.28 -18.86
C TYR A 209 -4.01 -0.80 -18.91
N ASN A 210 -3.57 -0.09 -19.95
CA ASN A 210 -3.97 1.30 -20.25
C ASN A 210 -3.79 2.26 -19.07
N GLY A 211 -2.67 2.13 -18.34
CA GLY A 211 -2.46 2.89 -17.13
C GLY A 211 -2.56 4.41 -17.31
N VAL A 212 -3.33 5.06 -16.44
CA VAL A 212 -3.50 6.51 -16.38
C VAL A 212 -3.00 7.06 -15.05
N ASN A 213 -2.35 8.21 -15.08
CA ASN A 213 -1.76 8.85 -13.91
C ASN A 213 -2.57 10.07 -13.42
N HIS A 214 -3.74 10.32 -14.05
CA HIS A 214 -4.74 11.31 -13.64
C HIS A 214 -6.12 10.65 -13.59
N THR A 215 -6.80 10.79 -12.46
CA THR A 215 -8.17 10.31 -12.27
C THR A 215 -9.01 11.36 -11.55
N GLU A 216 -10.33 11.32 -11.75
CA GLU A 216 -11.25 12.13 -10.97
C GLU A 216 -11.18 11.67 -9.51
N SER A 217 -10.94 12.62 -8.61
CA SER A 217 -10.90 12.32 -7.19
C SER A 217 -12.32 12.04 -6.67
N VAL A 218 -12.46 10.97 -5.90
CA VAL A 218 -13.71 10.64 -5.19
C VAL A 218 -14.19 11.86 -4.41
N TYR A 219 -15.45 12.23 -4.60
CA TYR A 219 -16.06 13.34 -3.88
C TYR A 219 -16.27 12.96 -2.41
N VAL A 220 -15.80 13.83 -1.51
CA VAL A 220 -16.10 13.81 -0.08
C VAL A 220 -16.61 15.20 0.28
N PRO A 221 -17.72 15.33 1.02
CA PRO A 221 -18.25 16.60 1.48
C PRO A 221 -17.20 17.45 2.20
N GLN A 222 -17.25 18.78 2.01
CA GLN A 222 -16.23 19.68 2.56
C GLN A 222 -16.22 19.68 4.09
N ASP A 223 -17.37 19.53 4.73
CA ASP A 223 -17.49 19.43 6.19
C ASP A 223 -16.83 18.16 6.74
N GLU A 224 -16.90 17.04 6.01
CA GLU A 224 -16.17 15.81 6.36
C GLU A 224 -14.65 15.98 6.16
N LEU A 225 -14.22 16.65 5.09
CA LEU A 225 -12.81 16.99 4.87
C LEU A 225 -12.26 17.85 6.00
N ASP A 226 -12.98 18.91 6.36
CA ASP A 226 -12.59 19.84 7.43
C ASP A 226 -12.56 19.14 8.79
N ALA A 227 -13.56 18.30 9.08
CA ALA A 227 -13.62 17.51 10.31
C ALA A 227 -12.46 16.50 10.40
N GLY A 228 -12.15 15.80 9.30
CA GLY A 228 -11.02 14.89 9.22
C GLY A 228 -9.69 15.59 9.46
N GLN A 229 -9.49 16.75 8.83
CA GLN A 229 -8.27 17.55 8.98
C GLN A 229 -8.11 18.10 10.40
N ALA A 230 -9.19 18.58 11.02
CA ALA A 230 -9.19 19.04 12.41
C ALA A 230 -8.85 17.90 13.39
N GLU A 231 -9.41 16.71 13.17
CA GLU A 231 -9.15 15.54 14.01
C GLU A 231 -7.72 15.01 13.83
N GLN A 232 -7.19 14.97 12.60
CA GLN A 232 -5.78 14.65 12.34
C GLN A 232 -4.86 15.59 13.13
N ALA A 233 -5.08 16.91 13.02
CA ALA A 233 -4.28 17.91 13.71
C ALA A 233 -4.35 17.75 15.24
N ARG A 234 -5.56 17.51 15.79
CA ARG A 234 -5.75 17.27 17.23
C ARG A 234 -4.97 16.04 17.71
N ARG A 235 -5.06 14.92 16.98
CA ARG A 235 -4.37 13.67 17.34
C ARG A 235 -2.85 13.79 17.25
N LEU A 236 -2.33 14.46 16.21
CA LEU A 236 -0.89 14.73 16.08
C LEU A 236 -0.38 15.63 17.21
N ALA A 237 -1.11 16.70 17.54
CA ALA A 237 -0.76 17.57 18.67
C ALA A 237 -0.74 16.82 20.01
N ALA A 238 -1.74 15.96 20.25
CA ALA A 238 -1.79 15.12 21.45
C ALA A 238 -0.61 14.14 21.52
N ARG A 239 -0.25 13.50 20.40
CA ARG A 239 0.91 12.60 20.31
C ARG A 239 2.21 13.35 20.59
N ALA A 240 2.41 14.50 19.96
CA ALA A 240 3.60 15.33 20.16
C ALA A 240 3.74 15.78 21.63
N ALA A 241 2.65 16.21 22.26
CA ALA A 241 2.63 16.57 23.68
C ALA A 241 3.00 15.38 24.59
N ALA A 242 2.47 14.18 24.29
CA ALA A 242 2.78 12.98 25.04
C ALA A 242 4.25 12.54 24.90
N LEU A 243 4.85 12.68 23.71
CA LEU A 243 6.27 12.43 23.49
C LEU A 243 7.14 13.45 24.22
N ALA A 244 6.80 14.74 24.14
CA ALA A 244 7.52 15.80 24.83
C ALA A 244 7.51 15.60 26.36
N ALA A 245 6.37 15.15 26.92
CA ALA A 245 6.27 14.80 28.34
C ALA A 245 7.19 13.64 28.76
N ARG A 246 7.61 12.80 27.80
CA ARG A 246 8.58 11.70 28.00
C ARG A 246 10.02 12.11 27.63
N GLY A 247 10.27 13.37 27.31
CA GLY A 247 11.58 13.86 26.86
C GLY A 247 11.98 13.36 25.47
N GLN A 248 11.00 12.94 24.65
CA GLN A 248 11.18 12.44 23.30
C GLN A 248 10.63 13.43 22.28
N ALA A 249 11.21 13.47 21.08
CA ALA A 249 10.65 14.19 19.94
C ALA A 249 9.96 13.20 18.99
N GLU A 250 9.00 13.69 18.20
CA GLU A 250 8.42 12.88 17.12
C GLU A 250 9.49 12.65 16.04
N VAL A 251 9.71 11.39 15.71
CA VAL A 251 10.53 10.98 14.57
C VAL A 251 9.57 10.50 13.50
N THR A 252 9.58 11.15 12.34
CA THR A 252 8.86 10.67 11.16
C THR A 252 9.48 9.34 10.73
N MET A 253 8.92 8.23 11.19
CA MET A 253 9.33 6.91 10.75
C MET A 253 8.56 6.51 9.51
N MET A 254 9.29 6.10 8.49
CA MET A 254 8.72 5.44 7.32
C MET A 254 8.23 4.04 7.72
N SER A 255 7.15 3.60 7.09
CA SER A 255 6.42 2.39 7.42
C SER A 255 7.06 1.14 6.81
N GLU A 256 6.77 0.01 7.46
CA GLU A 256 7.02 -1.34 6.95
C GLU A 256 5.73 -1.97 6.35
N ALA A 257 4.62 -1.21 6.34
CA ALA A 257 3.31 -1.61 5.79
C ALA A 257 3.29 -1.68 4.24
#